data_AF-A0A1B0GDL7-F1
#
_entry.id   AF-A0A1B0GDL7-F1
#
_cell.length_a   1.000
_cell.length_b   1.000
_cell.length_c   1.000
_cell.angle_alpha   90.00
_cell.angle_beta   90.00
_cell.angle_gamma   90.00
#
_symmetry.space_group_name_H-M   'P 1'
#
loop_
_entity.id
_entity.type
_entity.pdbx_description
1 polymer ?
#
loop_
_entity_poly.entity_id
_entity_poly.type
_entity_poly.pdbx_seq_one_letter_code
_entity_poly.pdbx_strand_id
1 'polypeptide(L)' 'MMLTRSFFELEFAFQDGIIDVYKIYDGGHNRITTYMTEIDISEIKALQVWGDVQKIKELTFCYA' A
#
# COMPACT_ATOMS: atom_id res chain seq x y z
N MET A 1 -2.51 12.38 26.68
CA MET A 1 -1.54 11.96 25.65
C MET A 1 -2.16 12.28 24.29
N MET A 2 -1.68 13.31 23.58
CA MET A 2 -2.20 13.61 22.24
C MET A 2 -1.53 12.65 21.25
N LEU A 3 -2.30 11.78 20.60
CA LEU A 3 -1.81 11.02 19.46
C LEU A 3 -1.53 12.02 18.33
N THR A 4 -0.26 12.21 17.99
CA THR A 4 0.15 12.99 16.81
C THR A 4 -0.43 12.32 15.58
N ARG A 5 -1.40 12.96 14.93
CA ARG A 5 -1.94 12.51 13.65
C ARG A 5 -0.84 12.67 12.60
N SER A 6 -0.20 11.56 12.21
CA SER A 6 0.78 11.54 11.13
C SER A 6 0.14 11.06 9.84
N PHE A 7 0.39 11.77 8.74
CA PHE A 7 0.12 11.25 7.42
C PHE A 7 1.13 10.16 7.08
N PHE A 8 0.69 9.18 6.31
CA PHE A 8 1.54 8.17 5.72
C PHE A 8 1.04 7.88 4.31
N GLU A 9 1.96 7.40 3.49
CA GLU A 9 1.70 6.99 2.12
C GLU A 9 2.35 5.63 1.91
N LEU A 10 1.62 4.74 1.24
CA LEU A 10 2.03 3.38 0.96
C LEU A 10 1.90 3.13 -0.54
N GLU A 11 2.90 2.49 -1.11
CA GLU A 11 2.86 1.96 -2.46
C GLU A 11 2.89 0.43 -2.38
N PHE A 12 1.94 -0.20 -3.08
CA PHE A 12 1.88 -1.64 -3.26
C PHE A 12 2.25 -1.94 -4.71
N ALA A 13 3.47 -2.43 -4.92
CA ALA A 13 4.01 -2.76 -6.22
C ALA A 13 3.73 -4.24 -6.53
N PHE A 14 2.77 -4.46 -7.43
CA PHE A 14 2.33 -5.77 -7.86
C PHE A 14 3.26 -6.32 -8.95
N GLN A 15 3.83 -7.51 -8.74
CA GLN A 15 4.72 -8.20 -9.68
C GLN A 15 4.34 -9.69 -9.75
N ASP A 16 4.91 -10.45 -10.70
CA ASP A 16 4.62 -11.88 -10.85
C ASP A 16 4.95 -12.66 -9.57
N GLY A 17 3.91 -13.11 -8.87
CA GLY A 17 4.02 -13.93 -7.67
C GLY A 17 4.32 -13.17 -6.37
N ILE A 18 4.49 -11.85 -6.39
CA ILE A 18 4.81 -11.05 -5.20
C ILE A 18 4.13 -9.67 -5.17
N ILE A 19 4.01 -9.13 -3.96
CA ILE A 19 3.66 -7.74 -3.69
C ILE A 19 4.76 -7.13 -2.82
N ASP A 20 5.52 -6.18 -3.36
CA ASP A 20 6.44 -5.36 -2.58
C ASP A 20 5.68 -4.16 -2.01
N VAL A 21 5.90 -3.87 -0.72
CA VAL A 21 5.27 -2.73 -0.05
C VAL A 21 6.33 -1.72 0.33
N TYR A 22 6.08 -0.46 -0.04
CA TYR A 22 6.95 0.66 0.26
C TYR A 22 6.24 1.67 1.14
N LYS A 23 6.97 2.23 2.10
CA LYS A 23 6.58 3.47 2.76
C LYS A 23 7.18 4.63 1.97
N ILE A 24 6.32 5.56 1.56
CA ILE A 24 6.71 6.75 0.81
C ILE A 24 6.90 7.91 1.78
N TYR A 25 7.92 8.73 1.51
CA TYR A 25 8.24 9.95 2.24
C TYR A 25 8.87 10.95 1.27
N ASP A 26 8.91 12.22 1.66
CA ASP A 26 9.58 13.26 0.86
C ASP A 26 11.03 12.86 0.57
N GLY A 27 11.32 12.58 -0.70
CA GLY A 27 12.65 12.26 -1.20
C GLY A 27 13.00 10.77 -1.28
N GLY A 28 12.08 9.82 -1.05
CA GLY A 28 12.40 8.41 -1.28
C GLY A 28 11.32 7.38 -0.98
N HIS A 29 11.66 6.14 -1.36
CA HIS A 29 10.83 4.95 -1.21
C HIS A 29 11.61 3.96 -0.34
N ASN A 30 11.06 3.56 0.82
CA ASN A 30 11.67 2.51 1.65
C ASN A 30 10.83 1.25 1.59
N ARG A 31 11.41 0.16 1.06
CA ARG A 31 10.75 -1.15 1.06
C ARG A 31 10.65 -1.66 2.51
N ILE A 32 9.43 -1.89 2.96
CA ILE A 32 9.14 -2.33 4.33
C ILE A 32 8.88 -3.83 4.40
N THR A 33 8.29 -4.43 3.37
CA THR A 33 8.07 -5.88 3.34
C THR A 33 7.76 -6.38 1.93
N THR A 34 7.74 -7.71 1.76
CA THR A 34 7.36 -8.42 0.55
C THR A 34 6.40 -9.55 0.93
N TYR A 35 5.29 -9.67 0.20
CA TYR A 35 4.35 -10.78 0.32
C TYR A 35 4.42 -11.66 -0.91
N MET A 36 4.42 -12.98 -0.73
CA MET A 36 4.20 -13.92 -1.82
C MET A 36 2.70 -14.00 -2.10
N THR A 37 2.30 -14.01 -3.37
CA THR A 37 0.91 -14.18 -3.76
C THR A 37 0.62 -15.65 -4.03
N GLU A 38 -0.42 -16.19 -3.38
CA GLU A 38 -0.91 -17.54 -3.65
C GLU A 38 -1.87 -17.58 -4.85
N ILE A 39 -2.36 -16.42 -5.28
CA ILE A 39 -3.25 -16.23 -6.43
C ILE A 39 -2.61 -15.30 -7.44
N ASP A 40 -3.05 -15.39 -8.69
CA ASP A 40 -2.69 -14.42 -9.73
C ASP A 40 -3.29 -13.05 -9.38
N ILE A 41 -2.46 -12.01 -9.43
CA ILE A 41 -2.87 -10.64 -9.08
C ILE A 41 -3.98 -10.12 -10.01
N SER A 42 -4.04 -10.59 -11.25
CA SER A 42 -5.11 -10.26 -12.20
C SER A 42 -6.50 -10.71 -11.74
N GLU A 43 -6.56 -11.63 -10.78
CA GLU A 43 -7.81 -12.09 -10.17
C GLU A 43 -8.37 -11.12 -9.12
N ILE A 44 -7.57 -10.17 -8.61
CA ILE A 44 -8.03 -9.19 -7.62
C ILE A 44 -9.09 -8.27 -8.22
N LYS A 45 -10.30 -8.26 -7.62
CA LYS A 45 -11.44 -7.44 -8.10
C LYS A 45 -11.83 -6.29 -7.19
N ALA A 46 -11.29 -6.22 -5.98
CA ALA A 46 -11.64 -5.20 -5.01
C ALA A 46 -10.46 -4.90 -4.09
N LEU A 47 -10.37 -3.65 -3.65
CA LEU A 47 -9.48 -3.20 -2.59
C LEU A 47 -10.31 -2.75 -1.39
N GLN A 48 -9.94 -3.20 -0.20
CA GLN A 48 -10.55 -2.76 1.05
C GLN A 48 -9.47 -2.19 1.97
N VAL A 49 -9.72 -1.00 2.52
CA VAL A 49 -8.87 -0.36 3.52
C VAL A 49 -9.73 -0.13 4.77
N TRP A 50 -9.26 -0.63 5.92
CA TRP A 50 -10.00 -0.62 7.18
C TRP A 50 -9.04 -0.61 8.39
N GLY A 51 -9.57 -0.41 9.59
CA GLY A 51 -8.81 -0.36 10.85
C GLY A 51 -8.78 1.03 11.48
N ASP A 52 -7.78 1.31 12.31
CA ASP A 52 -7.58 2.62 12.95
C ASP A 52 -6.96 3.64 11.98
N VAL A 53 -7.73 3.96 10.94
CA VAL A 53 -7.41 4.96 9.92
C VAL A 53 -8.56 5.94 9.82
N GLN A 54 -8.29 7.23 9.98
CA GLN A 54 -9.36 8.24 10.05
C GLN A 54 -9.95 8.59 8.69
N LYS A 55 -9.10 8.86 7.69
CA LYS A 55 -9.51 9.29 6.36
C LYS A 55 -8.43 8.96 5.34
N ILE A 56 -8.83 8.29 4.27
CA ILE A 56 -8.01 8.14 3.07
C ILE A 56 -8.10 9.45 2.30
N LYS A 57 -6.95 10.08 2.04
CA LYS A 57 -6.88 11.31 1.27
C LYS A 57 -6.87 11.05 -0.23
N GLU A 58 -6.11 10.04 -0.64
CA GLU A 58 -5.87 9.69 -2.03
C GLU A 58 -5.69 8.18 -2.13
N LEU A 59 -6.17 7.62 -3.25
CA LEU A 59 -5.98 6.23 -3.64
C LEU A 59 -5.85 6.21 -5.15
N THR A 60 -4.69 5.78 -5.63
CA THR A 60 -4.33 5.82 -7.05
C THR A 60 -4.00 4.41 -7.53
N PHE A 61 -4.45 4.07 -8.73
CA PHE A 61 -4.17 2.80 -9.38
C PHE A 61 -3.38 3.07 -10.66
N CYS A 62 -2.21 2.45 -10.76
CA CYS A 62 -1.38 2.49 -11.95
C CYS A 62 -1.51 1.14 -12.66
N TYR A 63 -2.11 1.15 -13.85
CA TYR A 63 -2.21 -0.02 -14.72
C TYR A 63 -1.17 0.09 -15.84
N ALA A 64 -0.61 -1.04 -16.26
CA ALA A 64 0.29 -1.13 -17.41
C ALA A 64 -0.49 -1.09 -18.73
#